data_AF-A0A962BZ35-F1
#
_entry.id   AF-A0A962BZ35-F1
#
_cell.length_a   1.000
_cell.length_b   1.000
_cell.length_c   1.000
_cell.angle_alpha   90.00
_cell.angle_beta   90.00
_cell.angle_gamma   90.00
#
_symmetry.space_group_name_H-M   'P 1'
#
loop_
_entity.id
_entity.type
_entity.pdbx_description
1 polymer ?
#
loop_
_entity_poly.entity_id
_entity_poly.type
_entity_poly.pdbx_seq_one_letter_code
_entity_poly.pdbx_strand_id
1 'polypeptide(L)'
;SAETVRMQRSTPYADSSHVARKIRKECTDYQEKFSAYAEEFGRKMGVDIQRVDQVDPSDGGAVLVVEITEAVSQGNAFIGHRKFSEIEGTLYRDGEKVASFVGARNSMGGAFAGYKGSCSVLGRTAKALGKDIAEWLTSPEDGDELGDY
;
A
#
# COMPACT_ATOMS: atom_id res chain seq x y z
N SER A 1 14.10 2.78 22.68
CA SER A 1 13.71 3.45 21.42
C SER A 1 12.66 2.60 20.74
N ALA A 2 11.70 3.18 20.04
CA ALA A 2 10.81 2.40 19.17
C ALA A 2 11.64 1.74 18.06
N GLU A 3 11.28 0.54 17.64
CA GLU A 3 11.90 -0.16 16.51
C GLU A 3 11.56 0.61 15.21
N THR A 4 12.57 0.87 14.37
CA THR A 4 12.38 1.46 13.04
C THR A 4 12.12 0.35 12.03
N VAL A 5 10.97 0.38 11.36
CA VAL A 5 10.61 -0.54 10.28
C VAL A 5 11.05 0.04 8.95
N ARG A 6 11.93 -0.65 8.21
CA ARG A 6 12.35 -0.22 6.87
C ARG A 6 11.36 -0.72 5.82
N MET A 7 10.96 0.16 4.91
CA MET A 7 10.03 -0.15 3.82
C MET A 7 10.53 0.44 2.51
N GLN A 8 10.33 -0.27 1.40
CA GLN A 8 10.72 0.22 0.08
C GLN A 8 9.98 1.51 -0.28
N ARG A 9 10.72 2.51 -0.76
CA ARG A 9 10.22 3.84 -1.14
C ARG A 9 9.18 3.77 -2.24
N SER A 10 9.38 2.89 -3.22
CA SER A 10 8.45 2.61 -4.30
C SER A 10 7.99 1.17 -4.16
N THR A 11 6.74 0.95 -3.75
CA THR A 11 6.18 -0.39 -3.59
C THR A 11 6.11 -1.07 -4.95
N PRO A 12 6.87 -2.16 -5.19
CA PRO A 12 6.88 -2.83 -6.48
C PRO A 12 5.53 -3.46 -6.80
N TYR A 13 5.31 -3.72 -8.08
CA TYR A 13 4.22 -4.61 -8.50
C TYR A 13 4.73 -6.04 -8.41
N ALA A 14 3.96 -6.95 -7.83
CA ALA A 14 4.30 -8.37 -7.81
C ALA A 14 4.45 -8.90 -9.26
N ASP A 15 5.28 -9.93 -9.48
CA ASP A 15 5.47 -10.52 -10.81
C ASP A 15 4.16 -11.05 -11.40
N SER A 16 3.29 -11.59 -10.56
CA SER A 16 1.95 -12.10 -10.90
C SER A 16 0.85 -11.02 -10.94
N SER A 17 1.21 -9.75 -10.77
CA SER A 17 0.22 -8.69 -10.52
C SER A 17 -0.75 -8.41 -11.68
N HIS A 18 -2.03 -8.24 -11.34
CA HIS A 18 -3.11 -7.89 -12.25
C HIS A 18 -3.31 -6.35 -12.31
N VAL A 19 -2.31 -5.64 -12.82
CA VAL A 19 -2.36 -4.16 -12.92
C VAL A 19 -2.50 -3.69 -14.37
N ALA A 20 -3.55 -2.93 -14.64
CA ALA A 20 -3.81 -2.37 -15.97
C ALA A 20 -2.63 -1.52 -16.47
N ARG A 21 -2.21 -1.73 -17.74
CA ARG A 21 -1.10 -0.99 -18.38
C ARG A 21 -1.22 0.53 -18.25
N LYS A 22 -2.44 1.05 -18.30
CA LYS A 22 -2.72 2.49 -18.16
C LYS A 22 -2.30 3.03 -16.80
N ILE A 23 -2.52 2.28 -15.72
CA ILE A 23 -2.09 2.65 -14.37
C ILE A 23 -0.57 2.71 -14.30
N ARG A 24 0.12 1.68 -14.82
CA ARG A 24 1.59 1.63 -14.85
C ARG A 24 2.22 2.81 -15.60
N LYS A 25 1.54 3.31 -16.65
CA LYS A 25 2.04 4.42 -17.49
C LYS A 25 1.67 5.81 -16.99
N GLU A 26 0.45 5.98 -16.49
CA GLU A 26 -0.13 7.29 -16.21
C GLU A 26 -0.08 7.66 -14.73
N CYS A 27 -0.10 6.67 -13.83
CA CYS A 27 -0.08 6.90 -12.39
C CYS A 27 1.35 6.72 -11.85
N THR A 28 2.27 7.56 -12.33
CA THR A 28 3.71 7.44 -12.07
C THR A 28 4.10 7.58 -10.59
N ASP A 29 3.26 8.23 -9.78
CA ASP A 29 3.46 8.42 -8.34
C ASP A 29 2.74 7.37 -7.47
N TYR A 30 2.05 6.40 -8.08
CA TYR A 30 1.18 5.47 -7.37
C TYR A 30 1.94 4.52 -6.45
N GLN A 31 3.07 3.96 -6.91
CA GLN A 31 3.89 3.05 -6.13
C GLN A 31 4.52 3.72 -4.89
N GLU A 32 4.86 5.01 -5.00
CA GLU A 32 5.43 5.77 -3.87
C GLU A 32 4.40 6.15 -2.82
N LYS A 33 3.13 6.28 -3.20
CA LYS A 33 2.06 6.72 -2.29
C LYS A 33 1.87 5.76 -1.13
N PHE A 34 2.00 4.46 -1.33
CA PHE A 34 1.80 3.46 -0.28
C PHE A 34 2.77 3.67 0.89
N SER A 35 4.08 3.64 0.61
CA SER A 35 5.11 3.83 1.64
C SER A 35 5.10 5.25 2.22
N ALA A 36 4.78 6.27 1.42
CA ALA A 36 4.66 7.65 1.89
C ALA A 36 3.51 7.83 2.89
N TYR A 37 2.34 7.25 2.61
CA TYR A 37 1.21 7.31 3.54
C TYR A 37 1.41 6.41 4.76
N ALA A 38 2.03 5.23 4.61
CA ALA A 38 2.43 4.41 5.74
C ALA A 38 3.33 5.18 6.70
N GLU A 39 4.39 5.81 6.19
CA GLU A 39 5.26 6.69 7.00
C GLU A 39 4.50 7.85 7.65
N GLU A 40 3.63 8.54 6.90
CA GLU A 40 2.83 9.64 7.43
C GLU A 40 1.93 9.22 8.59
N PHE A 41 1.21 8.10 8.44
CA PHE A 41 0.29 7.59 9.47
C PHE A 41 1.04 6.90 10.61
N GLY A 42 2.12 6.18 10.34
CA GLY A 42 2.98 5.56 11.35
C GLY A 42 3.47 6.59 12.35
N ARG A 43 4.00 7.73 11.88
CA ARG A 43 4.41 8.84 12.77
C ARG A 43 3.29 9.33 13.69
N LYS A 44 2.03 9.33 13.23
CA LYS A 44 0.86 9.72 14.04
C LYS A 44 0.45 8.66 15.05
N MET A 45 0.80 7.40 14.79
CA MET A 45 0.46 6.23 15.62
C MET A 45 1.62 5.77 16.52
N GLY A 46 2.79 6.43 16.44
CA GLY A 46 3.98 6.05 17.21
C GLY A 46 4.78 4.89 16.60
N VAL A 47 4.54 4.55 15.34
CA VAL A 47 5.32 3.58 14.56
C VAL A 47 6.33 4.33 13.71
N ASP A 48 7.62 4.02 13.87
CA ASP A 48 8.68 4.61 13.04
C ASP A 48 8.88 3.78 11.76
N ILE A 49 8.55 4.37 10.62
CA ILE A 49 8.72 3.74 9.30
C ILE A 49 9.71 4.56 8.50
N GLN A 50 10.82 3.94 8.13
CA GLN A 50 11.85 4.55 7.30
C GLN A 50 11.73 4.07 5.85
N ARG A 51 11.47 5.01 4.94
CA ARG A 51 11.48 4.74 3.50
C ARG A 51 12.91 4.66 2.97
N VAL A 52 13.28 3.51 2.43
CA VAL A 52 14.60 3.22 1.81
C VAL A 52 14.42 2.80 0.36
N ASP A 53 15.46 2.88 -0.47
CA ASP A 53 15.30 2.67 -1.91
C ASP A 53 14.97 1.22 -2.29
N GLN A 54 15.52 0.27 -1.52
CA GLN A 54 15.24 -1.16 -1.60
C GLN A 54 15.26 -1.76 -0.20
N VAL A 55 14.56 -2.88 -0.04
CA VAL A 55 14.62 -3.72 1.15
C VAL A 55 14.82 -5.17 0.70
N ASP A 56 15.50 -5.96 1.51
CA ASP A 56 15.57 -7.40 1.39
C ASP A 56 15.14 -8.05 2.71
N PRO A 57 14.37 -9.16 2.70
CA PRO A 57 14.01 -9.89 3.92
C PRO A 57 15.19 -10.20 4.84
N SER A 58 16.38 -10.45 4.26
CA SER A 58 17.61 -10.78 4.98
C SER A 58 18.35 -9.57 5.55
N ASP A 59 17.89 -8.34 5.28
CA ASP A 59 18.46 -7.18 5.93
C ASP A 59 18.18 -7.23 7.46
N GLY A 60 19.19 -6.96 8.28
CA GLY A 60 19.04 -7.01 9.75
C GLY A 60 18.07 -5.98 10.34
N GLY A 61 17.45 -6.28 11.48
CA GLY A 61 16.38 -5.48 12.08
C GLY A 61 15.02 -5.68 11.41
N ALA A 62 14.09 -4.75 11.61
CA ALA A 62 12.74 -4.84 11.03
C ALA A 62 12.67 -4.35 9.58
N VAL A 63 12.11 -5.20 8.72
CA VAL A 63 11.87 -4.93 7.31
C VAL A 63 10.44 -5.30 6.96
N LEU A 64 9.71 -4.36 6.37
CA LEU A 64 8.41 -4.63 5.78
C LEU A 64 8.54 -4.65 4.25
N VAL A 65 8.42 -5.85 3.67
CA VAL A 65 8.31 -6.05 2.23
C VAL A 65 6.85 -5.96 1.85
N VAL A 66 6.50 -5.09 0.89
CA VAL A 66 5.13 -4.92 0.39
C VAL A 66 5.15 -4.92 -1.12
N GLU A 67 4.20 -5.59 -1.73
CA GLU A 67 3.99 -5.60 -3.19
C GLU A 67 2.54 -5.27 -3.54
N ILE A 68 2.33 -4.67 -4.71
CA ILE A 68 1.00 -4.44 -5.27
C ILE A 68 0.62 -5.65 -6.13
N THR A 69 -0.42 -6.38 -5.72
CA THR A 69 -0.93 -7.57 -6.41
C THR A 69 -2.00 -7.21 -7.44
N GLU A 70 -2.86 -6.23 -7.13
CA GLU A 70 -3.90 -5.79 -8.05
C GLU A 70 -4.08 -4.26 -8.02
N ALA A 71 -4.37 -3.68 -9.18
CA ALA A 71 -4.88 -2.32 -9.24
C ALA A 71 -5.82 -2.15 -10.43
N VAL A 72 -7.05 -1.75 -10.13
CA VAL A 72 -8.12 -1.55 -11.10
C VAL A 72 -8.49 -0.08 -11.17
N SER A 73 -8.59 0.43 -12.38
CA SER A 73 -9.21 1.72 -12.64
C SER A 73 -10.15 1.62 -13.82
N GLN A 74 -11.44 1.51 -13.51
CA GLN A 74 -12.51 1.37 -14.49
C GLN A 74 -13.64 2.37 -14.22
N GLY A 75 -14.58 2.43 -15.17
CA GLY A 75 -15.75 3.28 -15.07
C GLY A 75 -15.52 4.75 -15.46
N ASN A 76 -16.59 5.53 -15.46
CA ASN A 76 -16.61 6.94 -15.82
C ASN A 76 -17.75 7.67 -15.07
N ALA A 77 -17.88 8.97 -15.29
CA ALA A 77 -18.87 9.80 -14.59
C ALA A 77 -20.34 9.37 -14.82
N PHE A 78 -20.62 8.61 -15.88
CA PHE A 78 -21.98 8.17 -16.25
C PHE A 78 -22.35 6.79 -15.68
N ILE A 79 -21.38 5.86 -15.62
CA ILE A 79 -21.62 4.48 -15.16
C ILE A 79 -21.09 4.19 -13.76
N GLY A 80 -20.52 5.19 -13.09
CA GLY A 80 -19.82 5.06 -11.81
C GLY A 80 -18.33 4.76 -12.01
N HIS A 81 -17.52 5.12 -11.01
CA HIS A 81 -16.08 4.86 -11.01
C HIS A 81 -15.78 3.64 -10.13
N ARG A 82 -15.01 2.68 -10.64
CA ARG A 82 -14.42 1.59 -9.84
C ARG A 82 -12.93 1.81 -9.73
N LYS A 83 -12.44 1.95 -8.51
CA LYS A 83 -11.01 1.95 -8.19
C LYS A 83 -10.79 0.91 -7.11
N PHE A 84 -9.81 0.06 -7.32
CA PHE A 84 -9.45 -1.00 -6.40
C PHE A 84 -7.93 -1.10 -6.37
N SER A 85 -7.42 -1.40 -5.19
CA SER A 85 -6.01 -1.69 -4.95
C SER A 85 -5.93 -2.86 -4.01
N GLU A 86 -5.05 -3.79 -4.32
CA GLU A 86 -4.67 -4.89 -3.45
C GLU A 86 -3.16 -4.92 -3.28
N ILE A 87 -2.72 -5.22 -2.07
CA ILE A 87 -1.33 -5.37 -1.68
C ILE A 87 -1.17 -6.62 -0.82
N GLU A 88 0.04 -7.16 -0.82
CA GLU A 88 0.48 -8.16 0.15
C GLU A 88 1.70 -7.61 0.87
N GLY A 89 1.84 -7.94 2.16
CA GLY A 89 2.98 -7.51 2.95
C GLY A 89 3.47 -8.58 3.89
N THR A 90 4.79 -8.62 4.11
CA THR A 90 5.43 -9.50 5.09
C THR A 90 6.44 -8.70 5.90
N LEU A 91 6.27 -8.72 7.22
CA LEU A 91 7.21 -8.18 8.19
C LEU A 91 8.24 -9.26 8.53
N TYR A 92 9.51 -8.90 8.36
CA TYR A 92 10.66 -9.68 8.78
C TYR A 92 11.38 -8.98 9.93
N ARG A 93 11.97 -9.76 10.82
CA ARG A 93 12.96 -9.31 11.80
C ARG A 93 14.17 -10.20 11.71
N ASP A 94 15.33 -9.61 11.40
CA ASP A 94 16.60 -10.32 11.30
C ASP A 94 16.55 -11.53 10.35
N GLY A 95 15.86 -11.40 9.21
CA GLY A 95 15.70 -12.49 8.23
C GLY A 95 14.52 -13.42 8.48
N GLU A 96 13.89 -13.37 9.65
CA GLU A 96 12.80 -14.28 10.01
C GLU A 96 11.43 -13.61 9.79
N LYS A 97 10.52 -14.33 9.14
CA LYS A 97 9.12 -13.88 9.00
C LYS A 97 8.50 -13.77 10.40
N VAL A 98 7.94 -12.60 10.70
CA VAL A 98 7.17 -12.35 11.92
C VAL A 98 5.67 -12.48 11.66
N ALA A 99 5.18 -11.78 10.64
CA ALA A 99 3.76 -11.71 10.31
C ALA A 99 3.59 -11.26 8.85
N SER A 100 2.49 -11.65 8.23
CA SER A 100 2.07 -11.19 6.90
C SER A 100 0.63 -10.73 6.89
N PHE A 101 0.27 -9.94 5.89
CA PHE A 101 -1.11 -9.53 5.63
C PHE A 101 -1.42 -9.53 4.14
N VAL A 102 -2.71 -9.56 3.82
CA VAL A 102 -3.25 -9.14 2.53
C VAL A 102 -4.12 -7.91 2.77
N GLY A 103 -4.04 -6.89 1.91
CA GLY A 103 -4.73 -5.61 2.09
C GLY A 103 -5.47 -5.16 0.84
N ALA A 104 -6.75 -4.81 0.97
CA ALA A 104 -7.59 -4.37 -0.15
C ALA A 104 -8.38 -3.11 0.18
N ARG A 105 -8.47 -2.18 -0.78
CA ARG A 105 -9.32 -0.98 -0.67
C ARG A 105 -10.01 -0.63 -1.97
N ASN A 106 -11.28 -0.26 -1.85
CA ASN A 106 -12.11 0.22 -2.94
C ASN A 106 -12.39 1.74 -2.85
N SER A 107 -12.57 2.39 -4.00
CA SER A 107 -13.08 3.76 -4.05
C SER A 107 -14.02 3.97 -5.23
N MET A 108 -15.23 4.46 -4.91
CA MET A 108 -16.26 4.81 -5.89
C MET A 108 -16.12 6.23 -6.46
N GLY A 109 -15.06 6.95 -6.09
CA GLY A 109 -14.82 8.32 -6.54
C GLY A 109 -15.65 9.39 -5.81
N GLY A 110 -16.86 9.05 -5.36
CA GLY A 110 -17.76 9.96 -4.64
C GLY A 110 -18.32 11.07 -5.52
N ALA A 111 -19.16 11.94 -4.92
CA ALA A 111 -19.59 13.17 -5.59
C ALA A 111 -18.36 13.94 -6.08
N PHE A 112 -18.38 14.38 -7.34
CA PHE A 112 -17.28 15.07 -8.04
C PHE A 112 -16.11 14.21 -8.55
N ALA A 113 -16.17 12.88 -8.56
CA ALA A 113 -15.11 12.08 -9.18
C ALA A 113 -14.92 12.31 -10.69
N GLY A 114 -15.97 12.74 -11.40
CA GLY A 114 -15.86 13.15 -12.81
C GLY A 114 -14.89 14.33 -13.04
N TYR A 115 -14.59 15.12 -12.00
CA TYR A 115 -13.65 16.25 -12.07
C TYR A 115 -12.22 15.87 -11.65
N LYS A 116 -12.00 14.65 -11.12
CA LYS A 116 -10.68 14.19 -10.65
C LYS A 116 -10.14 13.10 -11.58
N GLY A 117 -8.86 13.20 -11.95
CA GLY A 117 -8.21 12.19 -12.77
C GLY A 117 -8.23 10.79 -12.12
N SER A 118 -8.23 9.74 -12.94
CA SER A 118 -8.29 8.34 -12.47
C SER A 118 -7.20 7.99 -11.45
N CYS A 119 -5.98 8.53 -11.61
CA CYS A 119 -4.86 8.32 -10.68
C CYS A 119 -5.06 9.04 -9.33
N SER A 120 -5.81 10.14 -9.28
CA SER A 120 -6.13 10.81 -8.01
C SER A 120 -7.10 9.97 -7.18
N VAL A 121 -8.09 9.34 -7.83
CA VAL A 121 -9.04 8.47 -7.12
C VAL A 121 -8.37 7.17 -6.69
N LEU A 122 -7.52 6.57 -7.54
CA LEU A 122 -6.69 5.43 -7.17
C LEU A 122 -5.68 5.78 -6.05
N GLY A 123 -5.19 7.03 -6.00
CA GLY A 123 -4.36 7.48 -4.88
C GLY A 123 -5.07 7.43 -3.52
N ARG A 124 -6.41 7.41 -3.47
CA ARG A 124 -7.17 7.29 -2.21
C ARG A 124 -7.11 5.88 -1.64
N THR A 125 -7.14 4.85 -2.50
CA THR A 125 -7.00 3.47 -2.05
C THR A 125 -5.59 3.23 -1.52
N ALA A 126 -4.55 3.78 -2.18
CA ALA A 126 -3.18 3.77 -1.65
C ALA A 126 -3.06 4.52 -0.30
N LYS A 127 -3.77 5.64 -0.13
CA LYS A 127 -3.80 6.37 1.16
C LYS A 127 -4.45 5.57 2.28
N ALA A 128 -5.58 4.92 1.98
CA ALA A 128 -6.26 4.05 2.94
C ALA A 128 -5.37 2.87 3.32
N LEU A 129 -4.81 2.15 2.33
CA LEU A 129 -3.88 1.05 2.58
C LEU A 129 -2.62 1.48 3.35
N GLY A 130 -2.07 2.67 3.08
CA GLY A 130 -0.97 3.20 3.88
C GLY A 130 -1.34 3.39 5.36
N LYS A 131 -2.56 3.87 5.64
CA LYS A 131 -3.09 3.96 7.00
C LYS A 131 -3.25 2.56 7.62
N ASP A 132 -3.79 1.61 6.86
CA ASP A 132 -4.02 0.25 7.33
C ASP A 132 -2.70 -0.46 7.68
N ILE A 133 -1.66 -0.30 6.86
CA ILE A 133 -0.29 -0.78 7.17
C ILE A 133 0.21 -0.19 8.48
N ALA A 134 0.06 1.13 8.66
CA ALA A 134 0.53 1.80 9.87
C ALA A 134 -0.23 1.33 11.13
N GLU A 135 -1.54 1.06 11.01
CA GLU A 135 -2.35 0.51 12.10
C GLU A 135 -1.93 -0.93 12.42
N TRP A 136 -1.77 -1.77 11.39
CA TRP A 136 -1.30 -3.15 11.55
C TRP A 136 0.07 -3.22 12.23
N LEU A 137 1.01 -2.33 11.89
CA LEU A 137 2.33 -2.28 12.51
C LEU A 137 2.32 -1.94 14.01
N THR A 138 1.21 -1.43 14.56
CA THR A 138 1.08 -1.22 16.02
C THR A 138 0.96 -2.54 16.78
N SER A 139 0.40 -3.58 16.16
CA SER A 139 0.22 -4.92 16.72
C SER A 139 0.03 -5.94 15.59
N PRO A 140 1.12 -6.38 14.92
CA PRO A 140 1.02 -7.22 13.73
C PRO A 140 0.54 -8.63 14.08
N GLU A 141 -0.53 -9.09 13.44
CA GLU A 141 -0.96 -10.50 13.49
C GLU A 141 -0.70 -11.18 12.13
N ASP A 142 -0.27 -12.45 12.18
CA ASP A 142 0.05 -13.20 10.97
C ASP A 142 -1.21 -13.68 10.26
N GLY A 143 -1.31 -13.37 8.97
CA GLY A 143 -2.47 -13.72 8.14
C GLY A 143 -3.59 -12.69 8.18
N ASP A 144 -3.32 -11.46 8.62
CA ASP A 144 -4.33 -10.41 8.69
C ASP A 144 -4.88 -10.01 7.33
N GLU A 145 -6.17 -9.69 7.31
CA GLU A 145 -6.86 -9.09 6.18
C GLU A 145 -7.12 -7.60 6.48
N LEU A 146 -6.45 -6.72 5.75
CA LEU A 146 -6.54 -5.28 5.93
C LEU A 146 -7.57 -4.66 4.99
N GLY A 147 -8.42 -3.80 5.55
CA GLY A 147 -9.31 -2.96 4.76
C GLY A 147 -10.66 -3.59 4.45
N ASP A 148 -10.95 -3.83 3.16
CA ASP A 148 -12.30 -4.16 2.66
C ASP A 148 -12.51 -5.66 2.39
N TYR A 149 -11.86 -6.54 3.15
CA TYR A 149 -12.14 -7.99 3.16
C TYR A 149 -13.38 -8.34 3.98
#